data_AF-A0A915HZ95-F1
#
_entry.id   AF-A0A915HZ95-F1
#
_cell.length_a   1.000
_cell.length_b   1.000
_cell.length_c   1.000
_cell.angle_alpha   90.00
_cell.angle_beta   90.00
_cell.angle_gamma   90.00
#
_symmetry.space_group_name_H-M   'P 1'
#
loop_
_entity.id
_entity.type
_entity.pdbx_description
1 polymer ?
#
loop_
_entity_poly.entity_id
_entity_poly.type
_entity_poly.pdbx_seq_one_letter_code
_entity_poly.pdbx_strand_id
1 'polypeptide(L)'
;MEQYEQALLALKRCLQLEPNFKKATEDLNFLENYLKRIYDNVVRKGKLKNSKIKQLSGSLKTASTTVVNDQSEYKIVHSIENELRFGPNPGTNCRGKVVSIIFNEKIIP
;
A
#
# COMPACT_ATOMS: atom_id res chain seq x y z
N MET A 1 -1.98 -4.32 -12.08
CA MET A 1 -2.22 -4.70 -10.67
C MET A 1 -0.94 -5.35 -10.19
N GLU A 2 -0.54 -5.08 -8.94
CA GLU A 2 0.63 -5.73 -8.35
C GLU A 2 0.34 -7.22 -8.14
N GLN A 3 1.19 -8.11 -8.64
CA GLN A 3 0.97 -9.57 -8.66
C GLN A 3 1.90 -10.33 -7.70
N TYR A 4 2.04 -9.83 -6.47
CA TYR A 4 3.00 -10.39 -5.52
C TYR A 4 2.75 -11.86 -5.16
N GLU A 5 1.48 -12.29 -5.13
CA GLU A 5 1.13 -13.68 -4.87
C GLU A 5 1.64 -14.59 -5.99
N GLN A 6 1.41 -14.20 -7.25
CA GLN A 6 1.91 -14.93 -8.42
C GLN A 6 3.44 -14.92 -8.45
N ALA A 7 4.08 -13.79 -8.13
CA ALA A 7 5.53 -13.68 -8.05
C ALA A 7 6.13 -14.62 -6.99
N LEU A 8 5.55 -14.67 -5.79
CA LEU A 8 5.94 -15.60 -4.73
C LEU A 8 5.80 -17.06 -5.20
N LEU A 9 4.68 -17.39 -5.84
CA LEU A 9 4.42 -18.74 -6.32
C LEU A 9 5.38 -19.15 -7.45
N ALA A 10 5.72 -18.24 -8.35
CA ALA A 10 6.71 -18.47 -9.41
C ALA A 10 8.11 -18.71 -8.84
N LEU A 11 8.56 -17.87 -7.90
CA LEU A 11 9.87 -18.02 -7.24
C LEU A 11 9.98 -19.34 -6.48
N LYS A 12 8.91 -19.73 -5.76
CA LYS A 12 8.86 -21.02 -5.06
C LYS A 12 8.95 -22.20 -6.04
N ARG A 13 8.29 -22.12 -7.19
CA ARG A 13 8.39 -23.14 -8.25
C ARG A 13 9.80 -23.19 -8.85
N CYS A 14 10.44 -22.06 -9.09
CA CYS A 14 11.84 -22.02 -9.56
C CYS A 14 12.77 -22.76 -8.60
N LEU A 15 12.61 -22.55 -7.29
CA LEU A 15 13.42 -23.24 -6.27
C LEU A 15 13.07 -24.73 -6.09
N GLN A 16 11.85 -25.15 -6.44
CA GLN A 16 11.50 -26.56 -6.48
C GLN A 16 12.18 -27.28 -7.65
N LEU A 17 12.30 -26.62 -8.81
CA LEU A 17 12.96 -27.16 -9.98
C LEU A 17 14.49 -27.11 -9.85
N GLU A 18 15.02 -25.99 -9.34
CA GLU A 18 16.44 -25.76 -9.13
C GLU A 18 16.70 -25.26 -7.70
N PRO A 19 16.92 -26.16 -6.73
CA PRO A 19 17.11 -25.79 -5.32
C PRO A 19 18.31 -24.87 -5.07
N ASN A 20 19.31 -24.90 -5.93
CA ASN A 20 20.52 -24.08 -5.83
C ASN A 20 20.46 -22.80 -6.67
N PHE A 21 19.30 -22.42 -7.21
CA PHE A 21 19.16 -21.22 -8.03
C PHE A 21 19.23 -19.95 -7.18
N LYS A 22 20.47 -19.49 -6.96
CA LYS A 22 20.81 -18.36 -6.06
C LYS A 22 19.95 -17.12 -6.30
N LYS A 23 19.69 -16.78 -7.57
CA LYS A 23 18.91 -15.59 -7.94
C LYS A 23 17.46 -15.69 -7.47
N ALA A 24 16.80 -16.83 -7.65
CA ALA A 24 15.44 -17.04 -7.15
C ALA A 24 15.39 -17.00 -5.62
N THR A 25 16.40 -17.54 -4.92
CA THR A 25 16.50 -17.45 -3.46
C THR A 25 16.63 -16.00 -2.99
N GLU A 26 17.51 -15.23 -3.62
CA GLU A 26 17.70 -13.80 -3.30
C GLU A 26 16.44 -12.99 -3.54
N ASP A 27 15.75 -13.22 -4.66
CA ASP A 27 14.55 -12.47 -5.01
C ASP A 27 13.33 -12.90 -4.16
N LEU A 28 13.24 -14.17 -3.75
CA LEU A 28 12.22 -14.65 -2.80
C LEU A 28 12.42 -14.01 -1.42
N ASN A 29 13.63 -14.10 -0.88
CA ASN A 29 13.98 -13.49 0.42
C ASN A 29 13.74 -11.97 0.39
N PHE A 30 14.05 -11.32 -0.73
CA PHE A 30 13.78 -9.90 -0.90
C PHE A 30 12.28 -9.59 -0.88
N LEU A 31 11.48 -10.31 -1.68
CA LEU A 31 10.03 -10.11 -1.77
C LEU A 31 9.34 -10.37 -0.42
N GLU A 32 9.71 -11.45 0.28
CA GLU A 32 9.15 -11.76 1.61
C GLU A 32 9.49 -10.67 2.63
N ASN A 33 10.73 -10.21 2.67
CA ASN A 33 11.13 -9.11 3.56
C ASN A 33 10.43 -7.80 3.20
N TYR A 34 10.23 -7.52 1.92
CA TYR A 34 9.52 -6.34 1.47
C TYR A 34 8.05 -6.36 1.91
N LEU A 35 7.33 -7.45 1.64
CA LEU A 35 5.93 -7.61 2.04
C LEU A 35 5.77 -7.54 3.57
N LYS A 36 6.67 -8.17 4.32
CA LYS A 36 6.69 -8.09 5.78
C LYS A 36 6.87 -6.65 6.26
N ARG A 37 7.78 -5.88 5.66
CA ARG A 37 7.99 -4.46 5.98
C ARG A 37 6.76 -3.62 5.66
N ILE A 38 6.10 -3.84 4.53
CA ILE A 38 4.86 -3.15 4.19
C ILE A 38 3.78 -3.45 5.22
N TYR A 39 3.53 -4.74 5.49
CA TYR A 39 2.52 -5.18 6.45
C TYR A 39 2.76 -4.58 7.84
N ASP A 40 4.00 -4.67 8.35
CA ASP A 40 4.37 -4.09 9.64
C ASP A 40 4.14 -2.57 9.68
N ASN A 41 4.42 -1.85 8.58
CA ASN A 41 4.19 -0.41 8.50
C ASN A 41 2.71 -0.03 8.44
N VAL A 42 1.89 -0.81 7.74
CA VAL A 42 0.44 -0.61 7.66
C VAL A 42 -0.18 -0.83 9.05
N VAL A 43 0.09 -1.97 9.67
CA VAL A 43 -0.46 -2.34 10.98
C VAL A 43 -0.03 -1.37 12.07
N ARG A 44 1.26 -0.97 12.07
CA ARG A 44 1.82 -0.08 13.10
C ARG A 44 1.77 1.40 12.71
N LYS A 45 1.17 1.75 11.58
CA LYS A 45 1.05 3.13 11.08
C LYS A 45 2.39 3.87 11.10
N GLY A 46 3.44 3.24 10.59
CA GLY A 46 4.81 3.80 10.59
C GLY A 46 5.44 3.96 11.99
N LYS A 47 4.97 3.18 12.98
CA LYS A 47 5.37 3.28 14.39
C LYS A 47 5.06 4.65 15.03
N LEU A 48 4.08 5.38 14.48
CA LEU A 48 3.65 6.64 15.05
C LEU A 48 2.86 6.44 16.34
N LYS A 49 3.11 7.29 17.33
CA LYS A 49 2.30 7.33 18.56
C LYS A 49 0.86 7.74 18.23
N ASN A 50 -0.12 7.17 18.93
CA ASN A 50 -1.55 7.49 18.75
C ASN A 50 -1.86 8.99 18.86
N SER A 51 -1.15 9.73 19.72
CA SER A 51 -1.30 11.19 19.81
C SER A 51 -0.91 11.89 18.51
N LYS A 52 0.18 11.45 17.87
CA LYS A 52 0.63 12.00 16.58
C LYS A 52 -0.33 11.65 15.45
N ILE A 53 -0.88 10.42 15.45
CA ILE A 53 -1.90 10.00 14.49
C ILE A 53 -3.14 10.91 14.62
N LYS A 54 -3.64 11.12 15.84
CA LYS A 54 -4.78 12.02 16.10
C LYS A 54 -4.49 13.45 15.62
N GLN A 55 -3.28 13.97 15.88
CA GLN A 55 -2.86 15.29 15.42
C GLN A 55 -2.89 15.38 13.87
N LEU A 56 -2.30 14.40 13.19
CA LEU A 56 -2.25 14.35 11.72
C LEU A 56 -3.65 14.24 11.11
N SER A 57 -4.50 13.35 11.65
CA SER A 57 -5.88 13.21 11.21
C SER A 57 -6.71 14.47 11.47
N GLY A 58 -6.50 15.15 12.60
CA GLY A 58 -7.17 16.43 12.91
C GLY A 58 -6.86 17.52 11.88
N SER A 59 -5.62 17.59 11.40
CA SER A 59 -5.19 18.55 10.37
C SER A 59 -5.79 18.32 8.98
N LEU A 60 -6.49 17.20 8.75
CA LEU A 60 -7.18 16.91 7.49
C LEU A 60 -8.62 17.46 7.46
N LYS A 61 -9.24 17.69 8.62
CA LYS A 61 -10.68 17.99 8.77
C LYS A 61 -11.09 19.39 8.27
N THR A 62 -10.14 20.25 7.95
CA THR A 62 -10.38 21.65 7.56
C THR A 62 -10.62 21.87 6.07
N ALA A 63 -10.59 20.84 5.22
CA ALA A 63 -10.94 21.00 3.80
C ALA A 63 -12.37 20.52 3.52
N SER A 64 -13.08 21.26 2.67
CA SER A 64 -14.42 20.96 2.15
C SER A 64 -14.65 19.47 1.86
N THR A 65 -15.86 18.97 2.11
CA THR A 65 -16.29 17.58 1.87
C THR A 65 -16.41 17.23 0.39
N THR A 66 -16.37 18.23 -0.49
CA THR A 66 -16.40 18.09 -1.94
C THR A 66 -15.22 18.83 -2.55
N VAL A 67 -14.53 18.15 -3.47
CA VAL A 67 -13.53 18.77 -4.34
C VAL A 67 -14.19 18.90 -5.70
N VAL A 68 -14.48 20.13 -6.09
CA VAL A 68 -14.93 20.45 -7.45
C VAL A 68 -13.68 20.72 -8.27
N ASN A 69 -13.46 19.94 -9.32
CA ASN A 69 -12.54 20.35 -10.38
C ASN A 69 -13.36 20.68 -11.64
N ASP A 70 -12.71 21.27 -12.63
CA ASP A 70 -13.36 21.73 -13.88
C ASP A 70 -14.01 20.59 -14.70
N GLN A 71 -13.86 19.33 -14.26
CA GLN A 71 -14.29 18.13 -14.98
C GLN A 71 -15.37 17.31 -14.26
N SER A 72 -15.59 17.44 -12.94
CA SER A 72 -16.68 16.80 -12.16
C SER A 72 -16.61 17.12 -10.65
N GLU A 73 -17.71 16.87 -9.93
CA GLU A 73 -17.75 16.86 -8.46
C GLU A 73 -17.25 15.50 -7.92
N TYR A 74 -16.26 15.52 -7.03
CA TYR A 74 -15.78 14.31 -6.35
C TYR A 74 -16.27 14.27 -4.90
N LYS A 75 -16.80 13.10 -4.51
CA LYS A 75 -17.10 12.81 -3.11
C LYS A 75 -15.82 12.42 -2.38
N ILE A 76 -15.47 13.15 -1.31
CA ILE A 76 -14.40 12.72 -0.41
C ILE A 76 -14.89 11.55 0.44
N VAL A 77 -14.14 10.46 0.41
CA VAL A 77 -14.36 9.27 1.23
C VAL A 77 -13.70 9.45 2.60
N HIS A 78 -14.43 9.13 3.66
CA HIS A 78 -13.95 9.23 5.04
C HIS A 78 -13.60 7.86 5.64
N SER A 79 -14.20 6.79 5.13
CA SER A 79 -13.87 5.41 5.51
C SER A 79 -13.53 4.56 4.28
N ILE A 80 -12.26 4.19 4.15
CA ILE A 80 -11.78 3.31 3.07
C ILE A 80 -12.51 1.97 3.10
N GLU A 81 -12.72 1.38 4.28
CA GLU A 81 -13.28 0.03 4.45
C GLU A 81 -14.76 -0.06 4.07
N ASN A 82 -15.51 1.04 4.21
CA ASN A 82 -16.96 1.04 4.01
C ASN A 82 -17.38 1.67 2.68
N GLU A 83 -16.57 2.56 2.11
CA GLU A 83 -16.97 3.38 0.96
C GLU A 83 -16.20 3.04 -0.33
N LEU A 84 -15.05 2.36 -0.24
CA LEU A 84 -14.30 1.92 -1.42
C LEU A 84 -14.55 0.44 -1.74
N ARG A 85 -14.53 0.14 -3.04
CA ARG A 85 -14.62 -1.21 -3.59
C ARG A 85 -13.27 -1.62 -4.18
N PHE A 86 -13.06 -2.93 -4.31
CA PHE A 86 -11.96 -3.45 -5.12
C PHE A 86 -12.11 -2.99 -6.57
N GLY A 87 -11.04 -2.46 -7.16
CA GLY A 87 -11.03 -1.91 -8.52
C GLY A 87 -11.25 -0.40 -8.59
N PRO A 88 -11.58 0.15 -9.78
CA PRO A 88 -11.82 1.57 -9.95
C PRO A 88 -13.03 2.08 -9.15
N ASN A 89 -12.90 3.24 -8.49
CA ASN A 89 -13.97 3.90 -7.73
C ASN A 89 -14.29 5.27 -8.36
N PRO A 90 -15.07 5.33 -9.47
CA PRO A 90 -15.33 6.57 -10.19
C PRO A 90 -16.10 7.58 -9.34
N GLY A 91 -15.80 8.87 -9.49
CA GLY A 91 -16.44 9.96 -8.73
C GLY A 91 -16.07 10.04 -7.25
N THR A 92 -15.10 9.24 -6.80
CA THR A 92 -14.61 9.26 -5.41
C THR A 92 -13.20 9.83 -5.32
N ASN A 93 -12.88 10.45 -4.19
CA ASN A 93 -11.54 10.92 -3.87
C ASN A 93 -11.17 10.52 -2.44
N CYS A 94 -9.93 10.12 -2.23
CA CYS A 94 -9.41 9.73 -0.92
C CYS A 94 -8.31 10.71 -0.50
N ARG A 95 -8.35 11.12 0.77
CA ARG A 95 -7.33 12.01 1.34
C ARG A 95 -6.70 11.38 2.57
N GLY A 96 -5.38 11.47 2.66
CA GLY A 96 -4.62 10.93 3.78
C GLY A 96 -3.41 11.78 4.14
N LYS A 97 -2.75 11.41 5.24
CA LYS A 97 -1.40 11.85 5.55
C LYS A 97 -0.46 10.67 5.35
N VAL A 98 0.68 10.93 4.74
CA VAL A 98 1.75 9.94 4.63
C VAL A 98 2.34 9.72 6.02
N VAL A 99 2.33 8.46 6.48
CA VAL A 99 2.82 8.07 7.81
C VAL A 99 4.15 7.30 7.76
N SER A 100 4.49 6.74 6.61
CA SER A 100 5.73 6.03 6.35
C SER A 100 5.99 5.99 4.85
N ILE A 101 7.26 5.93 4.46
CA ILE A 101 7.70 5.72 3.08
C ILE A 101 8.62 4.51 3.09
N ILE A 102 8.34 3.55 2.20
CA ILE A 102 9.19 2.37 2.02
C ILE A 102 9.82 2.48 0.64
N PHE A 103 11.13 2.64 0.62
CA PHE A 103 11.91 2.64 -0.61
C PHE A 103 12.38 1.24 -0.95
N ASN A 104 12.36 0.94 -2.25
CA ASN A 104 12.93 -0.26 -2.84
C ASN A 104 13.77 0.13 -4.06
N GLU A 105 14.95 -0.47 -4.18
CA GLU A 105 15.85 -0.25 -5.33
C GLU A 105 15.63 -1.28 -6.44
N LYS A 106 15.00 -2.42 -6.12
CA LYS A 106 14.65 -3.45 -7.10
C LYS A 106 13.22 -3.26 -7.58
N ILE A 107 13.05 -3.22 -8.90
CA ILE A 107 11.75 -3.38 -9.55
C ILE A 107 11.39 -4.86 -9.40
N ILE A 108 10.39 -5.16 -8.57
CA ILE A 108 9.72 -6.45 -8.61
C ILE A 108 8.47 -6.23 -9.48
N PRO A 109 8.29 -6.99 -10.57
CA PRO A 109 7.09 -6.91 -11.40
C PRO A 109 5.82 -7.34 -10.65
#